data_AF-A0A412YX62-F1
#
_entry.id   AF-A0A412YX62-F1
#
_cell.length_a   1.000
_cell.length_b   1.000
_cell.length_c   1.000
_cell.angle_alpha   90.00
_cell.angle_beta   90.00
_cell.angle_gamma   90.00
#
_symmetry.space_group_name_H-M   'P 1'
#
loop_
_entity.id
_entity.type
_entity.pdbx_description
1 polymer ?
#
loop_
_entity_poly.entity_id
_entity_poly.type
_entity_poly.pdbx_seq_one_letter_code
_entity_poly.pdbx_strand_id
1 'polypeptide(L)' 'MFEERIAAMNQRTEEAIAANTVQFDKRTYTVDEIQDILGISRTSAYNLVKKKVFHSVRIGGSIRISKKSFDEWLDHQM' A
#
# COMPACT_ATOMS: atom_id res chain seq x y z
N MET A 1 9.53 -32.04 26.01
CA MET A 1 8.17 -32.63 26.04
C MET A 1 7.02 -31.63 26.11
N PHE A 2 7.02 -30.62 27.01
CA PHE A 2 5.96 -29.59 27.05
C PHE A 2 6.38 -28.29 26.35
N GLU A 3 7.59 -27.80 26.62
CA GLU A 3 8.15 -26.58 26.02
C GLU A 3 8.28 -26.69 24.49
N GLU A 4 8.66 -27.87 23.97
CA GLU A 4 8.70 -28.13 22.52
C GLU A 4 7.32 -28.01 21.85
N ARG A 5 6.24 -28.36 22.56
CA ARG A 5 4.87 -28.24 22.03
C ARG A 5 4.42 -26.78 22.00
N ILE A 6 4.82 -25.99 23.00
CA ILE A 6 4.58 -24.53 23.02
C ILE A 6 5.35 -23.84 21.89
N ALA A 7 6.63 -24.19 21.72
CA ALA A 7 7.47 -23.65 20.64
C ALA A 7 6.89 -23.97 19.25
N ALA A 8 6.49 -25.23 19.02
CA ALA A 8 5.87 -25.65 17.76
C ALA A 8 4.53 -24.94 17.48
N MET A 9 3.75 -24.63 18.53
CA MET A 9 2.49 -23.90 18.40
C MET A 9 2.72 -22.42 18.05
N ASN A 10 3.71 -21.79 18.68
CA ASN A 10 4.08 -20.40 18.39
C ASN A 10 4.64 -20.26 16.98
N GLN A 11 5.51 -21.18 16.55
CA GLN A 11 6.12 -21.17 15.22
C GLN A 11 5.07 -21.29 14.09
N ARG A 12 4.08 -22.19 14.24
CA ARG A 12 2.95 -22.29 13.29
C ARG A 12 2.10 -21.02 13.24
N THR A 13 1.98 -20.32 14.37
CA THR A 13 1.22 -19.08 14.46
C THR A 13 1.96 -17.95 13.75
N GLU A 14 3.28 -17.85 13.92
CA GLU A 14 4.15 -16.89 13.22
C GLU A 14 4.17 -17.13 11.71
N GLU A 15 4.30 -18.39 11.27
CA GLU A 15 4.26 -18.76 9.84
C GLU A 15 2.90 -18.42 9.20
N ALA A 16 1.79 -18.69 9.91
CA ALA A 16 0.46 -18.34 9.45
C ALA A 16 0.24 -16.83 9.36
N ILE A 17 0.76 -16.04 10.33
CA ILE A 17 0.68 -14.57 10.30
C ILE A 17 1.54 -14.02 9.15
N ALA A 18 2.78 -14.51 8.98
CA ALA A 18 3.66 -14.10 7.90
C ALA A 18 3.03 -14.36 6.53
N ALA A 19 2.48 -15.57 6.31
CA ALA A 19 1.78 -15.90 5.07
C ALA A 19 0.55 -15.00 4.82
N ASN A 20 -0.21 -14.66 5.86
CA ASN A 20 -1.41 -13.83 5.75
C ASN A 20 -1.08 -12.34 5.51
N THR A 21 0.01 -11.83 6.10
CA THR A 21 0.47 -10.44 5.87
C THR A 21 0.89 -10.19 4.42
N VAL A 22 1.41 -11.21 3.74
CA VAL A 22 1.76 -11.16 2.31
C VAL A 22 0.52 -11.15 1.42
N GLN A 23 -0.63 -11.63 1.91
CA GLN A 23 -1.82 -11.86 1.11
C GLN A 23 -2.77 -10.64 1.00
N PHE A 24 -2.57 -9.61 1.82
CA PHE A 24 -3.31 -8.34 1.67
C PHE A 24 -2.62 -7.44 0.64
N ASP A 25 -2.92 -7.69 -0.64
CA ASP A 25 -2.48 -6.81 -1.72
C ASP A 25 -3.12 -5.42 -1.54
N LYS A 26 -2.28 -4.43 -1.23
CA LYS A 26 -2.72 -3.07 -0.93
C LYS A 26 -3.29 -2.42 -2.19
N ARG A 27 -4.61 -2.30 -2.25
CA ARG A 27 -5.31 -1.79 -3.45
C ARG A 27 -5.25 -0.28 -3.65
N THR A 28 -4.80 0.48 -2.66
CA THR A 28 -4.78 1.94 -2.73
C THR A 28 -3.54 2.53 -2.08
N TYR A 29 -2.99 3.58 -2.70
CA TYR A 29 -1.95 4.42 -2.12
C TYR A 29 -2.53 5.64 -1.38
N THR A 30 -1.74 6.16 -0.45
CA THR A 30 -1.89 7.49 0.13
C THR A 30 -1.09 8.53 -0.66
N VAL A 31 -1.34 9.81 -0.40
CA VAL A 31 -0.57 10.89 -1.05
C VAL A 31 0.90 10.87 -0.62
N ASP A 32 1.20 10.44 0.61
CA ASP A 32 2.59 10.28 1.08
C ASP A 32 3.30 9.14 0.34
N GLU A 33 2.63 8.01 0.10
CA GLU A 33 3.23 6.93 -0.72
C GLU A 33 3.50 7.36 -2.16
N ILE A 34 2.63 8.19 -2.75
CA ILE A 34 2.90 8.74 -4.09
C ILE A 34 4.11 9.69 -4.08
N GLN A 35 4.34 10.42 -2.99
CA GLN A 35 5.55 11.23 -2.84
C GLN A 35 6.80 10.35 -2.82
N ASP A 36 6.77 9.28 -2.03
CA ASP A 36 7.89 8.35 -1.87
C ASP A 36 8.19 7.60 -3.18
N ILE A 37 7.16 7.12 -3.88
CA ILE A 37 7.30 6.39 -5.15
C ILE A 37 7.87 7.27 -6.26
N LEU A 38 7.40 8.52 -6.36
CA LEU A 38 7.83 9.44 -7.42
C LEU A 38 9.04 10.29 -7.05
N GLY A 39 9.45 10.30 -5.77
CA GLY A 39 10.51 11.17 -5.26
C GLY A 39 10.17 12.66 -5.36
N ILE A 40 8.89 13.03 -5.23
CA ILE A 40 8.41 14.42 -5.42
C ILE A 40 7.94 15.05 -4.11
N SER A 41 7.88 16.39 -4.10
CA SER A 41 7.33 17.12 -2.95
C SER A 41 5.85 16.79 -2.71
N ARG A 42 5.40 16.93 -1.45
CA ARG A 42 3.99 16.84 -1.07
C ARG A 42 3.08 17.68 -1.95
N THR A 43 3.46 18.94 -2.18
CA THR A 43 2.69 19.87 -3.02
C THR A 43 2.53 19.33 -4.45
N SER A 44 3.59 18.77 -5.02
CA SER A 44 3.56 18.16 -6.34
C SER A 44 2.63 16.94 -6.39
N ALA A 45 2.68 16.07 -5.38
CA ALA A 45 1.78 14.92 -5.28
C ALA A 45 0.31 15.35 -5.18
N TYR A 46 -0.03 16.34 -4.34
CA TYR A 46 -1.39 16.90 -4.28
C TYR A 46 -1.82 17.51 -5.61
N ASN A 47 -0.92 18.15 -6.35
CA ASN A 47 -1.21 18.67 -7.68
C ASN A 47 -1.56 17.57 -8.68
N LEU A 48 -0.89 16.41 -8.65
CA LEU A 48 -1.24 15.25 -9.48
C LEU A 48 -2.64 14.74 -9.16
N VAL A 49 -2.97 14.60 -7.87
CA VAL A 49 -4.32 14.23 -7.43
C VAL A 49 -5.36 15.24 -7.96
N LYS A 50 -5.08 16.55 -7.83
CA LYS A 50 -5.99 17.62 -8.29
C LYS A 50 -6.17 17.60 -9.82
N LYS A 51 -5.13 17.25 -10.57
CA LYS A 51 -5.17 17.08 -12.03
C LYS A 51 -5.96 15.85 -12.48
N LYS A 52 -6.30 14.93 -11.56
CA LYS A 52 -7.07 13.70 -11.82
C LYS A 52 -6.45 12.81 -12.91
N VAL A 53 -5.12 12.74 -12.98
CA VAL A 53 -4.40 11.90 -13.95
C VAL A 53 -4.53 10.41 -13.66
N PHE A 54 -4.88 10.05 -12.43
CA PHE A 54 -5.23 8.70 -11.98
C PHE A 54 -6.46 8.75 -11.06
N HIS A 55 -7.11 7.60 -10.87
CA HIS A 55 -8.29 7.50 -10.04
C HIS A 55 -7.97 7.73 -8.56
N SER A 56 -8.64 8.70 -7.94
CA SER A 56 -8.53 8.99 -6.51
C SER A 56 -9.89 9.32 -5.90
N VAL A 57 -10.07 8.92 -4.66
CA VAL A 57 -11.28 9.16 -3.86
C VAL A 57 -10.90 9.79 -2.54
N ARG A 58 -11.72 10.74 -2.07
CA ARG A 58 -11.57 11.32 -0.73
C ARG A 58 -12.51 10.60 0.22
N ILE A 59 -11.95 9.98 1.24
CA ILE A 59 -12.69 9.28 2.30
C ILE A 59 -12.40 10.02 3.60
N GLY A 60 -13.38 10.81 4.04
CA GLY A 60 -13.24 11.74 5.17
C GLY A 60 -12.12 12.77 4.95
N GLY A 61 -11.17 12.83 5.88
CA GLY A 61 -10.00 13.71 5.80
C GLY A 61 -8.87 13.20 4.90
N SER A 62 -8.96 11.96 4.41
CA SER A 62 -7.87 11.29 3.70
C SER A 62 -8.16 11.07 2.22
N ILE A 63 -7.12 11.06 1.39
CA ILE A 63 -7.21 10.71 -0.03
C ILE A 63 -6.69 9.29 -0.20
N ARG A 64 -7.40 8.50 -0.99
CA ARG A 64 -7.00 7.15 -1.42
C ARG A 64 -6.91 7.13 -2.94
N ILE A 65 -5.78 6.68 -3.43
CA ILE A 65 -5.44 6.63 -4.84
C ILE A 65 -5.48 5.18 -5.26
N SER A 66 -6.19 4.84 -6.32
CA SER A 66 -6.24 3.46 -6.82
C SER A 66 -4.85 3.03 -7.27
N LYS A 67 -4.31 1.94 -6.68
CA LYS A 67 -2.99 1.41 -7.05
C LYS A 67 -2.94 1.09 -8.54
N LYS A 68 -3.93 0.35 -9.04
CA LYS A 68 -4.01 -0.04 -10.44
C LYS A 68 -3.96 1.15 -11.40
N SER A 69 -4.79 2.18 -11.16
CA SER A 69 -4.84 3.34 -12.05
C SER A 69 -3.58 4.21 -11.95
N PHE A 70 -2.94 4.24 -10.79
CA PHE A 70 -1.66 4.92 -10.63
C PHE A 70 -0.52 4.19 -11.35
N ASP A 71 -0.41 2.87 -11.15
CA ASP A 71 0.61 2.04 -11.79
C ASP A 71 0.46 2.11 -13.33
N GLU A 72 -0.75 1.98 -13.86
CA GLU A 72 -1.04 2.17 -15.29
C GLU A 72 -0.61 3.57 -15.76
N TRP A 73 -0.93 4.63 -15.02
CA TRP A 73 -0.51 5.98 -15.39
C TRP A 73 1.02 6.13 -15.39
N LEU A 74 1.72 5.53 -14.42
CA LEU A 74 3.17 5.57 -14.30
C LEU A 74 3.84 4.87 -15.50
N ASP A 75 3.32 3.71 -15.90
CA ASP A 75 3.80 2.95 -17.06
C ASP A 75 3.62 3.72 -18.39
N HIS A 76 2.68 4.67 -18.47
CA HIS A 76 2.51 5.52 -19.65
C HIS A 76 3.38 6.80 -19.62
N GLN A 77 4.09 7.08 -18.52
CA GLN A 77 5.01 8.23 -18.41
C GLN A 77 6.47 7.85 -18.62
N MET A 78 6.81 6.56 -18.61
CA MET A 78 8.15 6.01 -18.83
C MET A 78 8.20 5.15 -20.09
#